data_AF-A0A9D7DC39-F1
#
_entry.id   AF-A0A9D7DC39-F1
#
_cell.length_a   1.000
_cell.length_b   1.000
_cell.length_c   1.000
_cell.angle_alpha   90.00
_cell.angle_beta   90.00
_cell.angle_gamma   90.00
#
_symmetry.space_group_name_H-M   'P 1'
#
loop_
_entity.id
_entity.type
_entity.pdbx_description
1 polymer ?
#
loop_
_entity_poly.entity_id
_entity_poly.type
_entity_poly.pdbx_seq_one_letter_code
_entity_poly.pdbx_strand_id
1 'polypeptide(L)'
;MGRAQQRIGRTISPLLLWVLLGTGQVFAQSHAIDSLRIRLKTEGKTTARVDLLHALGYEFLDIRDMGEAYRLADEARALATELNYTKGLATALTFDAERFQAERRYPEALAAFKESIARLDAINEPQG
;
A
#
# COMPACT_ATOMS: atom_id res chain seq x y z
N MET A 1 -41.50 -36.05 -44.48
CA MET A 1 -41.72 -35.73 -43.05
C MET A 1 -40.37 -35.52 -42.36
N GLY A 2 -39.82 -34.30 -42.42
CA GLY A 2 -38.50 -33.99 -41.84
C GLY A 2 -38.63 -33.27 -40.51
N ARG A 3 -38.01 -33.80 -39.45
CA ARG A 3 -37.99 -33.18 -38.11
C ARG A 3 -37.02 -32.01 -38.11
N ALA A 4 -37.53 -30.80 -37.85
CA ALA A 4 -36.73 -29.62 -37.58
C ALA A 4 -36.16 -29.70 -36.15
N GLN A 5 -34.86 -29.98 -36.04
CA GLN A 5 -34.10 -29.86 -34.80
C GLN A 5 -33.81 -28.37 -34.56
N GLN A 6 -34.48 -27.74 -33.60
CA GLN A 6 -34.10 -26.40 -33.13
C GLN A 6 -32.82 -26.49 -32.30
N ARG A 7 -31.70 -25.96 -32.82
CA ARG A 7 -30.46 -25.77 -32.06
C ARG A 7 -30.64 -24.57 -31.14
N ILE A 8 -30.80 -24.81 -29.84
CA ILE A 8 -30.72 -23.79 -28.80
C ILE A 8 -29.24 -23.39 -28.69
N GLY A 9 -28.82 -22.38 -29.45
CA GLY A 9 -27.53 -21.73 -29.25
C GLY A 9 -27.59 -20.85 -28.01
N ARG A 10 -27.11 -21.33 -26.86
CA ARG A 10 -26.87 -20.50 -25.67
C ARG A 10 -25.70 -19.57 -25.95
N THR A 11 -25.97 -18.40 -26.52
CA THR A 11 -24.98 -17.33 -26.59
C THR A 11 -24.80 -16.78 -25.18
N ILE A 12 -23.67 -17.12 -24.55
CA ILE A 12 -23.25 -16.48 -23.29
C ILE A 12 -23.01 -15.01 -23.63
N SER A 13 -23.83 -14.12 -23.06
CA SER A 13 -23.72 -12.68 -23.33
C SER A 13 -22.34 -12.18 -22.90
N PRO A 14 -21.60 -11.45 -23.76
CA PRO A 14 -20.26 -10.95 -23.43
C PRO A 14 -20.24 -9.99 -22.22
N LEU A 15 -21.41 -9.45 -21.83
CA LEU A 15 -21.59 -8.68 -20.59
C LEU A 15 -21.28 -9.49 -19.32
N LEU A 16 -21.60 -10.79 -19.30
CA LEU A 16 -21.33 -11.65 -18.15
C LEU A 16 -19.83 -11.93 -17.98
N LEU A 17 -19.07 -11.94 -19.07
CA LEU A 17 -17.62 -12.09 -19.02
C LEU A 17 -16.93 -10.84 -18.45
N TRP A 18 -17.49 -9.65 -18.70
CA TRP A 18 -16.97 -8.39 -18.19
C TRP A 18 -17.20 -8.21 -16.67
N VAL A 19 -18.33 -8.69 -16.16
CA VAL A 19 -18.65 -8.63 -14.72
C VAL A 19 -17.77 -9.56 -13.88
N LEU A 20 -17.38 -10.72 -14.42
CA LEU A 20 -16.56 -11.72 -13.72
C LEU A 20 -15.09 -11.31 -13.52
N LEU A 21 -14.56 -10.38 -14.32
CA LEU A 21 -13.15 -9.94 -14.23
C LEU A 21 -12.93 -8.80 -13.22
N GLY A 22 -13.98 -8.13 -12.73
CA GLY A 22 -13.86 -6.94 -11.89
C GLY A 22 -13.96 -7.16 -10.38
N THR A 23 -14.46 -8.31 -9.91
CA THR A 23 -14.87 -8.46 -8.50
C THR A 23 -13.82 -9.05 -7.57
N GLY A 24 -12.79 -9.74 -8.10
CA GLY A 24 -11.80 -10.44 -7.28
C GLY A 24 -10.81 -9.54 -6.53
N GLN A 25 -10.56 -8.32 -7.01
CA GLN A 25 -9.54 -7.43 -6.45
C GLN A 25 -9.99 -6.73 -5.16
N VAL A 26 -11.28 -6.38 -5.06
CA VAL A 26 -11.81 -5.56 -3.96
C VAL A 26 -11.86 -6.32 -2.62
N PHE A 27 -12.15 -7.62 -2.65
CA PHE A 27 -12.32 -8.41 -1.42
C PHE A 27 -10.99 -8.71 -0.70
N ALA A 28 -9.89 -8.87 -1.44
CA ALA A 28 -8.58 -9.15 -0.83
C ALA A 28 -7.97 -7.90 -0.17
N GLN A 29 -8.08 -6.74 -0.82
CA GLN A 29 -7.53 -5.47 -0.32
C GLN A 29 -8.21 -5.01 0.98
N SER A 30 -9.54 -5.15 1.07
CA SER A 30 -10.28 -4.80 2.30
C SER A 30 -9.83 -5.64 3.51
N HIS A 31 -9.50 -6.92 3.31
CA HIS A 31 -9.13 -7.81 4.41
C HIS A 31 -7.79 -7.46 5.05
N ALA A 32 -6.80 -7.04 4.24
CA ALA A 32 -5.49 -6.62 4.74
C ALA A 32 -5.60 -5.35 5.59
N ILE A 33 -6.34 -4.34 5.10
CA ILE A 33 -6.64 -3.10 5.80
C ILE A 33 -7.31 -3.38 7.15
N ASP A 34 -8.35 -4.23 7.17
CA ASP A 34 -9.08 -4.56 8.38
C ASP A 34 -8.18 -5.29 9.40
N SER A 35 -7.36 -6.24 8.95
CA SER A 35 -6.41 -6.97 9.79
C SER A 35 -5.40 -6.03 10.45
N LEU A 36 -4.79 -5.14 9.67
CA LEU A 36 -3.82 -4.16 10.16
C LEU A 36 -4.46 -3.18 11.15
N ARG A 37 -5.68 -2.72 10.88
CA ARG A 37 -6.42 -1.83 11.78
C ARG A 37 -6.73 -2.49 13.11
N ILE A 38 -7.06 -3.78 13.13
CA ILE A 38 -7.29 -4.52 14.38
C ILE A 38 -6.00 -4.58 15.20
N ARG A 39 -4.86 -4.91 14.59
CA ARG A 39 -3.55 -4.95 15.28
C ARG A 39 -3.17 -3.58 15.85
N LEU A 40 -3.40 -2.51 15.08
CA LEU A 40 -3.15 -1.14 15.53
C LEU A 40 -3.97 -0.70 16.73
N LYS A 41 -5.14 -1.31 17.00
CA LYS A 41 -5.94 -0.97 18.20
C LYS A 41 -5.29 -1.47 19.49
N THR A 42 -4.55 -2.57 19.42
CA THR A 42 -3.91 -3.20 20.58
C THR A 42 -2.43 -2.86 20.71
N GLU A 43 -1.79 -2.43 19.62
CA GLU A 43 -0.38 -2.09 19.60
C GLU A 43 -0.12 -0.71 20.24
N GLY A 44 0.71 -0.68 21.28
CA GLY A 44 1.16 0.54 21.96
C GLY A 44 2.12 1.38 21.11
N LYS A 45 2.76 2.39 21.72
CA LYS A 45 3.75 3.24 21.04
C LYS A 45 5.09 2.51 20.86
N THR A 46 5.14 1.54 19.95
CA THR A 46 6.31 0.70 19.68
C THR A 46 6.81 0.88 18.24
N THR A 47 8.00 0.36 17.92
CA THR A 47 8.47 0.28 16.54
C THR A 47 7.59 -0.65 15.69
N ALA A 48 6.94 -1.65 16.30
CA ALA A 48 5.95 -2.48 15.62
C ALA A 48 4.72 -1.67 15.20
N ARG A 49 4.29 -0.68 15.99
CA ARG A 49 3.24 0.26 15.57
C ARG A 49 3.66 1.08 14.37
N VAL A 50 4.89 1.56 14.32
CA VAL A 50 5.44 2.29 13.17
C VAL A 50 5.38 1.40 11.92
N ASP A 51 5.85 0.17 12.01
CA ASP A 51 5.84 -0.78 10.89
C ASP A 51 4.39 -1.10 10.45
N LEU A 52 3.46 -1.24 11.38
CA LEU A 52 2.03 -1.45 11.09
C LEU A 52 1.38 -0.24 10.40
N LEU A 53 1.70 0.97 10.82
CA LEU A 53 1.19 2.20 10.19
C LEU A 53 1.68 2.31 8.75
N HIS A 54 2.96 2.02 8.49
CA HIS A 54 3.49 1.99 7.12
C HIS A 54 2.85 0.89 6.29
N ALA A 55 2.71 -0.33 6.83
CA ALA A 55 2.04 -1.42 6.13
C ALA A 55 0.61 -1.02 5.74
N LEU A 56 -0.14 -0.41 6.67
CA LEU A 56 -1.49 0.08 6.37
C LEU A 56 -1.46 1.19 5.31
N GLY A 57 -0.47 2.09 5.37
CA GLY A 57 -0.26 3.11 4.35
C GLY A 57 -0.07 2.52 2.96
N TYR A 58 0.70 1.44 2.81
CA TYR A 58 0.88 0.76 1.53
C TYR A 58 -0.42 0.13 1.00
N GLU A 59 -1.23 -0.47 1.86
CA GLU A 59 -2.55 -0.96 1.45
C GLU A 59 -3.44 0.17 0.90
N PHE A 60 -3.36 1.37 1.49
CA PHE A 60 -4.08 2.55 0.99
C PHE A 60 -3.53 3.08 -0.34
N LEU A 61 -2.21 3.00 -0.58
CA LEU A 61 -1.62 3.30 -1.89
C LEU A 61 -2.12 2.33 -2.98
N ASP A 62 -2.22 1.05 -2.66
CA ASP A 62 -2.68 0.01 -3.59
C ASP A 62 -4.13 0.26 -4.06
N ILE A 63 -5.00 0.71 -3.15
CA ILE A 63 -6.37 1.12 -3.48
C ILE A 63 -6.49 2.58 -3.95
N ARG A 64 -5.37 3.26 -4.14
CA ARG A 64 -5.25 4.64 -4.65
C ARG A 64 -5.84 5.72 -3.74
N ASP A 65 -5.96 5.44 -2.44
CA ASP A 65 -6.28 6.44 -1.43
C ASP A 65 -4.99 7.07 -0.89
N MET A 66 -4.46 8.00 -1.70
CA MET A 66 -3.21 8.70 -1.37
C MET A 66 -3.34 9.54 -0.09
N GLY A 67 -4.54 10.06 0.20
CA GLY A 67 -4.78 10.90 1.37
C GLY A 67 -4.56 10.13 2.66
N GLU A 68 -5.17 8.95 2.78
CA GLU A 68 -5.01 8.12 3.97
C GLU A 68 -3.61 7.51 4.06
N ALA A 69 -3.03 7.09 2.94
CA ALA A 69 -1.64 6.61 2.89
C ALA A 69 -0.65 7.64 3.46
N TYR A 70 -0.75 8.89 3.00
CA TYR A 70 0.12 9.98 3.44
C TYR A 70 -0.13 10.37 4.90
N ARG A 71 -1.38 10.39 5.35
CA ARG A 71 -1.72 10.63 6.76
C ARG A 71 -1.08 9.59 7.68
N LEU A 72 -1.15 8.31 7.30
CA LEU A 72 -0.56 7.21 8.05
C LEU A 72 0.98 7.26 8.06
N ALA A 73 1.59 7.61 6.93
CA ALA A 73 3.04 7.80 6.84
C ALA A 73 3.53 8.96 7.73
N ASP A 74 2.78 10.05 7.80
CA ASP A 74 3.10 11.19 8.68
C ASP A 74 2.95 10.80 10.17
N GLU A 75 1.91 10.03 10.53
CA GLU A 75 1.73 9.46 11.87
C GLU A 75 2.90 8.53 12.24
N ALA A 76 3.28 7.64 11.32
CA ALA A 76 4.38 6.71 11.49
C ALA A 76 5.72 7.44 11.65
N ARG A 77 5.96 8.51 10.88
CA ARG A 77 7.14 9.37 11.00
C ARG A 77 7.24 10.05 12.35
N ALA A 78 6.15 10.63 12.84
CA ALA A 78 6.13 11.30 14.14
C ALA A 78 6.51 10.31 15.25
N LEU A 79 5.92 9.11 15.24
CA LEU A 79 6.25 8.06 16.21
C LEU A 79 7.67 7.52 16.03
N ALA A 80 8.13 7.31 14.79
CA ALA A 80 9.50 6.88 14.52
C ALA A 80 10.53 7.90 15.01
N THR A 81 10.20 9.19 14.95
CA THR A 81 11.02 10.28 15.51
C THR A 81 11.07 10.19 17.04
N GLU A 82 9.91 10.03 17.70
CA GLU A 82 9.84 9.85 19.16
C GLU A 82 10.66 8.64 19.64
N LEU A 83 10.67 7.57 18.84
CA LEU A 83 11.33 6.31 19.17
C LEU A 83 12.79 6.20 18.70
N ASN A 84 13.33 7.22 18.01
CA ASN A 84 14.63 7.14 17.32
C ASN A 84 14.74 5.91 16.39
N TYR A 85 13.66 5.55 15.71
CA TYR A 85 13.59 4.35 14.89
C TYR A 85 13.98 4.65 13.44
N THR A 86 15.27 4.54 13.14
CA THR A 86 15.86 4.90 11.84
C THR A 86 15.22 4.20 10.65
N LYS A 87 14.91 2.90 10.75
CA LYS A 87 14.21 2.15 9.70
C LYS A 87 12.81 2.74 9.44
N GLY A 88 12.08 3.10 10.49
CA GLY A 88 10.79 3.77 10.36
C GLY A 88 10.88 5.11 9.63
N LEU A 89 11.90 5.92 9.96
CA LEU A 89 12.14 7.19 9.27
C LEU A 89 12.52 6.99 7.80
N ALA A 90 13.31 5.95 7.49
CA ALA A 90 13.65 5.59 6.11
C ALA A 90 12.41 5.20 5.30
N THR A 91 11.49 4.42 5.88
CA THR A 91 10.22 4.09 5.21
C THR A 91 9.34 5.34 5.03
N ALA A 92 9.31 6.27 5.99
CA ALA A 92 8.54 7.50 5.81
C ALA A 92 9.06 8.35 4.62
N LEU A 93 10.37 8.30 4.33
CA LEU A 93 10.95 8.96 3.16
C LEU A 93 10.52 8.32 1.82
N THR A 94 10.17 7.03 1.79
CA THR A 94 9.63 6.42 0.55
C THR A 94 8.24 6.96 0.25
N PHE A 95 7.40 7.17 1.27
CA PHE A 95 6.11 7.84 1.12
C PHE A 95 6.24 9.29 0.65
N ASP A 96 7.24 10.05 1.13
CA ASP A 96 7.53 11.39 0.59
C ASP A 96 7.90 11.33 -0.88
N ALA A 97 8.73 10.36 -1.25
CA ALA A 97 9.14 10.18 -2.63
C ALA A 97 7.94 9.88 -3.54
N GLU A 98 7.01 9.03 -3.10
CA GLU A 98 5.76 8.78 -3.81
C GLU A 98 4.87 10.03 -3.91
N ARG A 99 4.76 10.81 -2.83
CA ARG A 99 4.04 12.09 -2.83
C ARG A 99 4.64 13.05 -3.85
N PHE A 100 5.97 13.19 -3.86
CA PHE A 100 6.67 14.00 -4.85
C PHE A 100 6.50 13.47 -6.28
N GLN A 101 6.49 12.15 -6.50
CA GLN A 101 6.18 11.60 -7.82
C GLN A 101 4.76 11.95 -8.28
N ALA A 102 3.77 11.85 -7.39
CA ALA A 102 2.39 12.23 -7.70
C ALA A 102 2.28 13.71 -8.09
N GLU A 103 3.10 14.57 -7.46
CA GLU A 103 3.23 16.00 -7.76
C GLU A 103 4.13 16.30 -8.98
N ARG A 104 4.70 15.28 -9.64
CA ARG A 104 5.69 15.38 -10.74
C ARG A 104 7.00 16.09 -10.35
N ARG A 105 7.32 16.10 -9.06
CA ARG A 105 8.53 16.64 -8.46
C ARG A 105 9.61 15.57 -8.38
N TYR A 106 10.02 15.09 -9.55
CA TYR A 106 10.96 13.97 -9.67
C TYR A 106 12.33 14.19 -9.01
N PRO A 107 12.93 15.40 -9.04
CA PRO A 107 14.18 15.65 -8.32
C PRO A 107 14.06 15.42 -6.81
N GLU A 108 12.99 15.93 -6.19
CA GLU A 108 12.72 15.73 -4.77
C GLU A 108 12.39 14.28 -4.44
N ALA A 109 11.66 13.58 -5.31
CA ALA A 109 11.40 12.16 -5.16
C ALA A 109 12.71 11.34 -5.15
N LEU A 110 13.61 11.62 -6.09
CA LEU A 110 14.90 10.96 -6.17
C LEU A 110 15.77 11.26 -4.95
N ALA A 111 15.75 12.49 -4.45
CA ALA A 111 16.48 12.86 -3.24
C ALA A 111 15.95 12.09 -2.01
N ALA A 112 14.63 12.01 -1.85
CA ALA A 112 14.00 11.28 -0.75
C ALA A 112 14.32 9.78 -0.79
N PHE A 113 14.27 9.14 -1.96
CA PHE A 113 14.69 7.72 -2.08
C PHE A 113 16.17 7.52 -1.74
N LYS A 114 17.05 8.40 -2.19
CA LYS A 114 18.49 8.33 -1.86
C LYS A 114 18.73 8.46 -0.36
N GLU A 115 18.02 9.38 0.29
CA GLU A 115 18.12 9.54 1.74
C GLU A 115 17.61 8.31 2.48
N SER A 116 16.48 7.73 2.03
CA SER A 116 15.94 6.48 2.59
C SER A 116 16.97 5.35 2.54
N ILE A 117 17.58 5.14 1.37
CA ILE A 117 18.61 4.12 1.15
C ILE A 117 19.81 4.36 2.05
N ALA A 118 20.35 5.59 2.08
CA ALA A 118 21.51 5.93 2.90
C ALA A 118 21.26 5.68 4.40
N ARG A 119 20.06 5.97 4.89
CA ARG A 119 19.67 5.68 6.28
C ARG A 119 19.61 4.18 6.57
N LEU A 120 19.15 3.36 5.62
CA LEU A 120 19.09 1.91 5.77
C LEU A 120 20.48 1.28 5.72
N ASP A 121 21.35 1.76 4.84
CA ASP A 121 22.73 1.29 4.73
C ASP A 121 23.50 1.55 6.04
N ALA A 122 23.35 2.75 6.61
CA ALA A 122 23.97 3.13 7.88
C ALA A 122 23.54 2.28 9.10
N ILE A 123 22.39 1.57 9.02
CA ILE A 123 21.97 0.62 10.06
C ILE A 123 22.72 -0.71 9.94
N ASN A 124 23.09 -1.12 8.71
CA ASN A 124 23.70 -2.40 8.41
C ASN A 124 25.23 -2.38 8.45
N GLU A 125 25.84 -1.20 8.40
CA GLU A 125 27.28 -1.04 8.59
C GLU A 125 27.63 -1.09 10.09
N PRO A 126 28.54 -1.98 10.54
CA PRO A 126 29.00 -1.96 11.92
C PRO A 126 29.73 -0.63 12.18
N GLN A 127 29.31 0.10 13.21
CA GLN A 127 30.07 1.24 13.71
C GLN A 127 31.39 0.71 14.25
N GLY A 128 32.49 1.02 13.53
CA GLY A 128 33.84 0.56 13.85
C GLY A 128 34.35 1.03 15.20
#